data_AF-A0A6A6S4P8-F1
#
_entry.id   AF-A0A6A6S4P8-F1
#
_cell.length_a   1.000
_cell.length_b   1.000
_cell.length_c   1.000
_cell.angle_alpha   90.00
_cell.angle_beta   90.00
_cell.angle_gamma   90.00
#
_symmetry.space_group_name_H-M   'P 1'
#
loop_
_entity.id
_entity.type
_entity.pdbx_description
1 polymer ?
#
loop_
_entity_poly.entity_id
_entity_poly.type
_entity_poly.pdbx_seq_one_letter_code
_entity_poly.pdbx_strand_id
1 'polypeptide(L)'
;MAEACCTCTAFLSSVPPAYDEKTEKPSQYERRLECCSRAICARCITDNPRFATYCPFCQVSIVPSSLPQGLRDPPSYSPRVGEEVGDEPPPYSAHNPLQPTSEKAKSSEAAPDVLHFVDPNNDSILSLSLRYGVPSDALRRTNGLYADHLLAARRTILIPGEYYKGGVSLNPRPLEGEEEEIRKGKVRKFMVGCKLADIASRYRYDVALLYLQQADYNLDDAIAAYKADERWEKEHPLEAAKKGKKPSGRRRWGGGSGGGLTGQL
;
A
#
# COMPACT_ATOMS: atom_id res chain seq x y z
N MET A 1 -25.74 2.58 35.61
CA MET A 1 -25.54 3.03 34.21
C MET A 1 -26.91 3.17 33.59
N ALA A 2 -27.23 4.32 33.01
CA ALA A 2 -28.51 4.51 32.33
C ALA A 2 -28.44 3.81 30.96
N GLU A 3 -29.30 2.82 30.75
CA GLU A 3 -29.40 2.14 29.46
C GLU A 3 -30.32 2.93 28.52
N ALA A 4 -29.93 3.02 27.25
CA ALA A 4 -30.66 3.73 26.22
C ALA A 4 -31.07 2.77 25.09
N CYS A 5 -32.21 3.05 24.47
CA CYS A 5 -32.71 2.30 23.32
C CYS A 5 -31.75 2.47 22.13
N CYS A 6 -31.36 1.38 21.50
CA CYS A 6 -30.44 1.42 20.36
C CYS A 6 -31.06 1.99 19.07
N THR A 7 -32.39 2.10 18.99
CA THR A 7 -33.09 2.59 17.79
C THR A 7 -33.43 4.07 17.89
N CYS A 8 -33.99 4.52 19.03
CA CYS A 8 -34.43 5.90 19.23
C CYS A 8 -33.55 6.72 20.17
N THR A 9 -32.48 6.14 20.73
CA THR A 9 -31.53 6.79 21.65
C THR A 9 -32.12 7.32 22.97
N ALA A 10 -33.42 7.13 23.21
CA ALA A 10 -34.07 7.52 24.45
C ALA A 10 -33.64 6.60 25.62
N PHE A 11 -33.48 7.17 26.81
CA PHE A 11 -33.22 6.41 28.03
C PHE A 11 -34.40 5.50 28.36
N LEU A 12 -34.14 4.23 28.67
CA LEU A 12 -35.20 3.26 28.95
C LEU A 12 -36.03 3.65 30.18
N SER A 13 -35.41 4.32 31.16
CA SER A 13 -36.10 4.88 32.33
C SER A 13 -37.11 5.99 32.00
N SER A 14 -36.96 6.64 30.84
CA SER A 14 -37.85 7.72 30.40
C SER A 14 -39.00 7.24 29.51
N VAL A 15 -38.96 5.97 29.07
CA VAL A 15 -39.96 5.42 28.16
C VAL A 15 -40.97 4.61 28.97
N PRO A 16 -42.24 5.04 29.06
CA PRO A 16 -43.27 4.26 29.72
C PRO A 16 -43.49 2.93 28.98
N PRO A 17 -43.76 1.82 29.69
CA PRO A 17 -44.09 0.57 29.05
C PRO A 17 -45.38 0.71 28.23
N ALA A 18 -45.54 -0.13 27.20
CA ALA A 18 -46.81 -0.20 26.49
C ALA A 18 -47.83 -0.89 27.41
N TYR A 19 -49.00 -0.29 27.57
CA TYR A 19 -50.10 -0.86 28.36
C TYR A 19 -51.16 -1.46 27.43
N ASP A 20 -51.71 -2.62 27.80
CA ASP A 20 -52.87 -3.19 27.11
C ASP A 20 -54.15 -2.52 27.61
N GLU A 21 -54.92 -1.91 26.71
CA GLU A 21 -56.18 -1.20 27.02
C GLU A 21 -57.22 -2.10 27.70
N LYS A 22 -57.14 -3.43 27.52
CA LYS A 22 -58.12 -4.37 28.07
C LYS A 22 -57.76 -4.91 29.45
N THR A 23 -56.50 -4.86 29.84
CA THR A 23 -56.03 -5.53 31.06
C THR A 23 -55.27 -4.61 32.00
N GLU A 24 -55.03 -3.34 31.62
CA GLU A 24 -54.24 -2.33 32.35
C GLU A 24 -52.84 -2.81 32.77
N LYS A 25 -52.42 -3.99 32.29
CA LYS A 25 -51.12 -4.58 32.54
C LYS A 25 -50.14 -4.11 31.46
N PRO A 26 -48.85 -3.90 31.81
CA PRO A 26 -47.81 -3.68 30.82
C PRO A 26 -47.77 -4.86 29.85
N SER A 27 -48.07 -4.60 28.57
CA SER A 27 -48.15 -5.62 27.52
C SER A 27 -46.77 -5.98 26.98
N GLN A 28 -45.86 -5.00 26.91
CA GLN A 28 -44.52 -5.16 26.38
C GLN A 28 -43.50 -4.40 27.22
N TYR A 29 -42.48 -5.12 27.66
CA TYR A 29 -41.31 -4.57 28.34
C TYR A 29 -40.19 -4.33 27.32
N GLU A 30 -39.12 -3.66 27.77
CA GLU A 30 -37.89 -3.54 27.00
C GLU A 30 -37.34 -4.91 26.58
N ARG A 31 -36.91 -5.03 25.32
CA ARG A 31 -36.26 -6.25 24.82
C ARG A 31 -34.76 -6.06 24.79
N ARG A 32 -34.02 -6.94 25.48
CA ARG A 32 -32.56 -7.03 25.35
C ARG A 32 -32.22 -8.06 24.28
N LEU A 33 -31.38 -7.66 23.33
CA LEU A 33 -30.94 -8.50 22.23
C LEU A 33 -29.82 -9.44 22.69
N GLU A 34 -30.01 -10.74 22.51
CA GLU A 34 -29.03 -11.76 22.92
C GLU A 34 -27.70 -11.67 22.14
N CYS A 35 -27.74 -11.23 20.88
CA CYS A 35 -26.57 -11.21 20.01
C CYS A 35 -25.55 -10.11 20.35
N CYS A 36 -25.98 -8.98 20.90
CA CYS A 36 -25.10 -7.82 21.12
C CYS A 36 -25.42 -7.03 22.41
N SER A 37 -26.23 -7.61 23.29
CA SER A 37 -26.66 -7.07 24.59
C SER A 37 -27.28 -5.65 24.57
N ARG A 38 -27.66 -5.15 23.38
CA ARG A 38 -28.34 -3.86 23.22
C ARG A 38 -29.83 -3.97 23.54
N ALA A 39 -30.41 -2.89 24.06
CA ALA A 39 -31.82 -2.83 24.42
C ALA A 39 -32.65 -2.06 23.38
N ILE A 40 -33.86 -2.55 23.11
CA ILE A 40 -34.89 -1.88 22.31
C ILE A 40 -36.07 -1.57 23.22
N CYS A 41 -36.52 -0.31 23.26
CA CYS A 41 -37.65 0.10 24.07
C CYS A 41 -38.99 -0.39 23.49
N ALA A 42 -40.01 -0.51 24.34
CA ALA A 42 -41.34 -0.97 23.95
C ALA A 42 -41.96 -0.14 22.82
N ARG A 43 -41.79 1.19 22.83
CA ARG A 43 -42.29 2.08 21.75
C ARG A 43 -41.77 1.69 20.38
N CYS A 44 -40.45 1.48 20.26
CA CYS A 44 -39.86 1.07 18.99
C CYS A 44 -40.36 -0.31 18.54
N ILE A 45 -40.61 -1.23 19.47
CA ILE A 45 -41.17 -2.55 19.16
C ILE A 45 -42.61 -2.43 18.66
N THR A 46 -43.42 -1.55 19.25
CA THR A 46 -44.79 -1.27 18.80
C THR A 46 -44.80 -0.61 17.42
N ASP A 47 -43.94 0.38 17.20
CA ASP A 47 -43.83 1.09 15.92
C ASP A 47 -43.39 0.15 14.79
N ASN A 48 -42.54 -0.84 15.09
CA ASN A 48 -42.15 -1.85 14.13
C ASN A 48 -42.00 -3.24 14.81
N PRO A 49 -42.98 -4.15 14.61
CA PRO A 49 -43.01 -5.44 15.29
C PRO A 49 -41.85 -6.35 14.88
N ARG A 50 -41.12 -6.03 13.79
CA ARG A 50 -39.90 -6.76 13.41
C ARG A 50 -38.84 -6.67 14.51
N PHE A 51 -38.78 -5.59 15.27
CA PHE A 51 -37.81 -5.46 16.36
C PHE A 51 -38.10 -6.40 17.56
N ALA A 52 -39.26 -7.06 17.61
CA ALA A 52 -39.52 -8.13 18.58
C ALA A 52 -38.75 -9.41 18.25
N THR A 53 -38.44 -9.64 16.98
CA THR A 53 -37.85 -10.90 16.49
C THR A 53 -36.52 -10.74 15.77
N TYR A 54 -36.13 -9.52 15.43
CA TYR A 54 -34.94 -9.21 14.63
C TYR A 54 -34.07 -8.12 15.28
N CYS A 55 -32.75 -8.32 15.22
CA CYS A 55 -31.77 -7.32 15.64
C CYS A 55 -31.36 -6.45 14.45
N PRO A 56 -31.60 -5.12 14.46
CA PRO A 56 -31.23 -4.24 13.35
C PRO A 56 -29.71 -4.07 13.17
N PHE A 57 -28.93 -4.24 14.24
CA PHE A 57 -27.48 -4.02 14.21
C PHE A 57 -26.71 -5.25 13.71
N CYS A 58 -27.03 -6.41 14.26
CA CYS A 58 -26.40 -7.67 13.85
C CYS A 58 -27.09 -8.30 12.64
N GLN A 59 -28.29 -7.83 12.30
CA GLN A 59 -29.12 -8.38 11.22
C GLN A 59 -29.44 -9.88 11.40
N VAL A 60 -29.64 -10.28 12.66
CA VAL A 60 -29.95 -11.67 13.06
C VAL A 60 -31.38 -11.75 13.58
N SER A 61 -32.10 -12.79 13.18
CA SER A 61 -33.43 -13.14 13.68
C SER A 61 -33.31 -14.19 14.80
N ILE A 62 -34.21 -14.14 15.80
CA ILE A 62 -34.31 -15.16 16.86
C ILE A 62 -35.38 -16.22 16.55
N VAL A 63 -36.09 -16.08 15.44
CA VAL A 63 -37.08 -17.06 15.00
C VAL A 63 -36.33 -18.22 14.37
N PRO A 64 -36.65 -19.48 14.71
CA PRO A 64 -36.00 -20.63 14.08
C PRO A 64 -36.34 -20.64 12.59
N SER A 65 -35.41 -20.16 11.77
CA SER A 65 -35.42 -20.41 10.32
C SER A 65 -34.75 -21.75 10.04
N SER A 66 -34.78 -22.23 8.80
CA SER A 66 -34.12 -23.48 8.39
C SER A 66 -32.59 -23.44 8.51
N LEU A 67 -32.03 -22.33 9.01
CA LEU A 67 -30.61 -22.13 9.23
C LEU A 67 -30.28 -22.19 10.73
N PRO A 68 -29.09 -22.68 11.09
CA PRO A 68 -28.65 -22.68 12.48
C PRO A 68 -28.70 -21.26 13.07
N GLN A 69 -29.24 -21.18 14.28
CA GLN A 69 -29.50 -19.93 15.01
C GLN A 69 -28.22 -19.08 15.10
N GLY A 70 -28.27 -17.86 14.55
CA GLY A 70 -27.13 -16.94 14.50
C GLY A 70 -26.60 -16.62 13.09
N LEU A 71 -27.07 -17.32 12.06
CA LEU A 71 -26.73 -17.03 10.66
C LEU A 71 -27.75 -16.06 10.03
N ARG A 72 -27.25 -15.17 9.17
CA ARG A 72 -28.09 -14.18 8.45
C ARG A 72 -29.03 -14.91 7.50
N ASP A 73 -30.33 -14.66 7.61
CA ASP A 73 -31.29 -15.13 6.62
C ASP A 73 -30.93 -14.50 5.27
N PRO A 74 -30.73 -15.30 4.21
CA PRO A 74 -30.49 -14.74 2.88
C PRO A 74 -31.70 -13.88 2.48
N PRO A 75 -31.48 -12.78 1.74
CA PRO A 75 -32.59 -12.03 1.17
C PRO A 75 -33.52 -12.99 0.42
N SER A 76 -34.83 -12.83 0.61
CA SER A 76 -35.83 -13.67 -0.05
C SER A 76 -35.77 -13.42 -1.55
N TYR A 77 -35.01 -14.27 -2.24
CA TYR A 77 -34.96 -14.36 -3.69
C TYR A 77 -36.04 -15.29 -4.24
N SER A 78 -37.10 -15.56 -3.49
CA SER A 78 -38.26 -16.25 -4.05
C SER A 78 -39.00 -15.28 -4.97
N PRO A 79 -39.00 -15.49 -6.30
CA PRO A 79 -39.82 -14.69 -7.20
C PRO A 79 -41.28 -14.84 -6.78
N ARG A 80 -42.05 -13.74 -6.89
CA ARG A 80 -43.49 -13.76 -6.60
C ARG A 80 -44.13 -14.81 -7.50
N VAL A 81 -44.65 -15.89 -6.91
CA VAL A 81 -45.44 -16.89 -7.63
C VAL A 81 -46.77 -16.23 -7.98
N GLY A 82 -46.88 -15.77 -9.22
CA GLY A 82 -48.06 -15.03 -9.67
C GLY A 82 -48.08 -14.60 -11.15
N GLU A 83 -47.13 -15.03 -11.98
CA GLU A 83 -47.21 -14.92 -13.43
C GLU A 83 -46.74 -16.24 -14.04
N GLU A 84 -47.66 -16.93 -14.72
CA GLU A 84 -47.34 -18.03 -15.63
C GLU A 84 -46.49 -17.47 -16.79
N VAL A 85 -45.17 -17.43 -16.59
CA VAL A 85 -44.21 -17.20 -17.67
C VAL A 85 -43.70 -18.57 -18.09
N GLY A 86 -43.96 -18.89 -19.36
CA GLY A 86 -43.72 -20.20 -19.97
C GLY A 86 -42.37 -20.83 -19.61
N ASP A 87 -42.44 -22.13 -19.35
CA ASP A 87 -41.36 -23.03 -18.95
C ASP A 87 -40.44 -23.37 -20.14
N GLU A 88 -39.91 -22.34 -20.81
CA GLU A 88 -38.83 -22.51 -21.78
C GLU A 88 -37.82 -21.37 -21.62
N PRO A 89 -36.58 -21.65 -21.19
CA PRO A 89 -35.54 -20.64 -21.21
C PRO A 89 -35.40 -20.14 -22.66
N PRO A 90 -35.22 -18.82 -22.88
CA PRO A 90 -35.11 -18.29 -24.22
C PRO A 90 -34.02 -19.04 -24.99
N PRO A 91 -34.26 -19.37 -26.28
CA PRO A 91 -33.30 -20.12 -27.06
C PRO A 91 -31.97 -19.37 -27.08
N TYR A 92 -30.88 -20.09 -26.79
CA TYR A 92 -29.51 -19.55 -26.68
C TYR A 92 -29.07 -18.78 -27.95
N SER A 93 -29.78 -18.97 -29.05
CA SER A 93 -29.57 -18.33 -30.36
C SER A 93 -30.09 -16.88 -30.46
N ALA A 94 -30.84 -16.38 -29.47
CA ALA A 94 -31.33 -15.00 -29.42
C ALA A 94 -30.44 -14.05 -28.61
N HIS A 95 -29.32 -14.55 -28.06
CA HIS A 95 -28.21 -13.65 -27.74
C HIS A 95 -27.56 -13.27 -29.05
N ASN A 96 -28.02 -12.15 -29.62
CA ASN A 96 -27.15 -11.30 -30.40
C ASN A 96 -25.84 -11.25 -29.61
N PRO A 97 -24.71 -11.82 -30.11
CA PRO A 97 -23.45 -11.53 -29.46
C PRO A 97 -23.44 -10.01 -29.44
N LEU A 98 -23.35 -9.41 -28.25
CA LEU A 98 -22.80 -8.08 -28.16
C LEU A 98 -21.50 -8.20 -28.92
N GLN A 99 -21.53 -7.80 -30.20
CA GLN A 99 -20.33 -7.64 -30.98
C GLN A 99 -19.42 -6.88 -30.02
N PRO A 100 -18.21 -7.37 -29.72
CA PRO A 100 -17.23 -6.49 -29.10
C PRO A 100 -17.28 -5.26 -29.99
N THR A 101 -17.75 -4.14 -29.43
CA THR A 101 -17.95 -2.93 -30.20
C THR A 101 -16.64 -2.74 -30.90
N SER A 102 -16.66 -2.87 -32.22
CA SER A 102 -15.48 -2.71 -33.03
C SER A 102 -15.05 -1.29 -32.74
N GLU A 103 -14.06 -1.11 -31.87
CA GLU A 103 -13.31 0.12 -31.70
C GLU A 103 -12.44 0.30 -32.94
N LYS A 104 -13.05 0.20 -34.12
CA LYS A 104 -12.46 0.69 -35.35
C LYS A 104 -12.84 2.15 -35.44
N ALA A 105 -11.87 2.95 -35.02
CA ALA A 105 -11.63 4.29 -35.51
C ALA A 105 -12.82 5.26 -35.40
N LYS A 106 -13.07 5.73 -34.17
CA LYS A 106 -13.28 7.17 -34.04
C LYS A 106 -11.94 7.78 -33.70
N SER A 107 -11.26 8.27 -34.73
CA SER A 107 -10.28 9.34 -34.64
C SER A 107 -10.99 10.59 -34.08
N SER A 108 -11.40 10.56 -32.81
CA SER A 108 -11.46 11.77 -32.03
C SER A 108 -10.02 12.08 -31.69
N GLU A 109 -9.54 13.27 -32.04
CA GLU A 109 -8.20 13.76 -31.71
C GLU A 109 -7.78 13.23 -30.33
N ALA A 110 -6.87 12.25 -30.32
CA ALA A 110 -6.36 11.71 -29.08
C ALA A 110 -5.68 12.89 -28.37
N ALA A 111 -6.18 13.25 -27.19
CA ALA A 111 -5.48 14.22 -26.38
C ALA A 111 -4.05 13.70 -26.19
N PRO A 112 -3.03 14.58 -26.16
CA PRO A 112 -1.66 14.13 -25.99
C PRO A 112 -1.52 13.35 -24.68
N ASP A 113 -0.74 12.27 -24.72
CA ASP A 113 -0.45 11.48 -23.54
C ASP A 113 0.21 12.36 -22.46
N VAL A 114 -0.25 12.20 -21.23
CA VAL A 114 0.16 13.04 -20.09
C VAL A 114 1.17 12.26 -19.23
N LEU A 115 2.33 12.86 -18.99
CA LEU A 115 3.37 12.28 -18.12
C LEU A 115 3.07 12.59 -16.66
N HIS A 116 2.99 11.57 -15.80
CA HIS A 116 2.83 11.73 -14.35
C HIS A 116 4.07 11.21 -13.61
N PHE A 117 4.57 11.98 -12.64
CA PHE A 117 5.64 11.55 -11.74
C PHE A 117 5.06 10.73 -10.58
N VAL A 118 5.55 9.50 -10.45
CA VAL A 118 5.03 8.49 -9.51
C VAL A 118 5.59 8.73 -8.11
N ASP A 119 4.70 8.78 -7.11
CA ASP A 119 5.04 8.67 -5.69
C ASP A 119 5.06 7.20 -5.23
N PRO A 120 6.21 6.62 -4.85
CA PRO A 120 6.25 5.25 -4.34
C PRO A 120 5.37 4.99 -3.11
N ASN A 121 5.07 6.03 -2.32
CA ASN A 121 4.34 5.88 -1.06
C ASN A 121 2.82 6.08 -1.23
N ASN A 122 2.41 6.88 -2.21
CA ASN A 122 1.01 7.33 -2.35
C ASN A 122 0.38 6.94 -3.69
N ASP A 123 1.19 6.61 -4.70
CA ASP A 123 0.71 6.23 -6.02
C ASP A 123 0.74 4.70 -6.19
N SER A 124 -0.40 4.19 -6.63
CA SER A 124 -0.65 2.82 -7.02
C SER A 124 -1.42 2.82 -8.32
N ILE A 125 -1.44 1.71 -9.05
CA ILE A 125 -2.20 1.62 -10.32
C ILE A 125 -3.69 1.95 -10.08
N LEU A 126 -4.25 1.50 -8.95
CA LEU A 126 -5.63 1.77 -8.59
C LEU A 126 -5.87 3.25 -8.23
N SER A 127 -5.00 3.85 -7.41
CA SER A 127 -5.16 5.26 -7.04
C SER A 127 -5.00 6.18 -8.26
N LEU A 128 -4.08 5.88 -9.18
CA LEU A 128 -3.92 6.61 -10.44
C LEU A 128 -5.13 6.42 -11.37
N SER A 129 -5.64 5.19 -11.49
CA SER A 129 -6.85 4.89 -12.25
C SER A 129 -8.04 5.73 -11.79
N LEU A 130 -8.24 5.86 -10.47
CA LEU A 130 -9.32 6.67 -9.89
C LEU A 130 -9.09 8.17 -10.07
N ARG A 131 -7.86 8.66 -9.84
CA ARG A 131 -7.54 10.10 -9.95
C ARG A 131 -7.68 10.63 -11.37
N TYR A 132 -7.29 9.82 -12.36
CA TYR A 132 -7.31 10.21 -13.77
C TYR A 132 -8.54 9.70 -14.53
N GLY A 133 -9.38 8.88 -13.90
CA GLY A 133 -10.55 8.26 -14.55
C GLY A 133 -10.20 7.31 -15.69
N VAL A 134 -9.01 6.69 -15.64
CA VAL A 134 -8.51 5.78 -16.67
C VAL A 134 -8.64 4.34 -16.18
N PRO A 135 -9.14 3.38 -16.98
CA PRO A 135 -9.18 1.98 -16.56
C PRO A 135 -7.78 1.43 -16.30
N SER A 136 -7.63 0.69 -15.19
CA SER A 136 -6.34 0.13 -14.75
C SER A 136 -5.66 -0.73 -15.81
N ASP A 137 -6.44 -1.49 -16.60
CA ASP A 137 -5.91 -2.33 -17.66
C ASP A 137 -5.33 -1.53 -18.83
N ALA A 138 -5.96 -0.41 -19.20
CA ALA A 138 -5.42 0.47 -20.23
C ALA A 138 -4.10 1.11 -19.77
N LEU A 139 -4.07 1.59 -18.52
CA LEU A 139 -2.86 2.16 -17.92
C LEU A 139 -1.70 1.15 -17.85
N ARG A 140 -2.00 -0.13 -17.58
CA ARG A 140 -1.01 -1.21 -17.63
C ARG A 140 -0.48 -1.46 -19.03
N ARG A 141 -1.39 -1.54 -20.02
CA ARG A 141 -1.03 -1.84 -21.41
C ARG A 141 -0.16 -0.74 -22.02
N THR A 142 -0.53 0.53 -21.84
CA THR A 142 0.25 1.65 -22.38
C THR A 142 1.64 1.77 -21.77
N ASN A 143 1.79 1.39 -20.51
CA ASN A 143 3.08 1.43 -19.82
C ASN A 143 3.83 0.09 -19.85
N GLY A 144 3.26 -0.99 -20.37
CA GLY A 144 3.86 -2.33 -20.29
C GLY A 144 4.09 -2.80 -18.84
N LEU A 145 3.13 -2.55 -17.95
CA LEU A 145 3.17 -3.01 -16.56
C LEU A 145 2.42 -4.34 -16.42
N TYR A 146 3.15 -5.43 -16.17
CA TYR A 146 2.54 -6.75 -15.96
C TYR A 146 1.98 -6.92 -14.53
N ALA A 147 2.56 -6.22 -13.56
CA ALA A 147 2.19 -6.30 -12.16
C ALA A 147 2.30 -4.95 -11.44
N ASP A 148 1.53 -4.78 -10.37
CA ASP A 148 1.31 -3.49 -9.68
C ASP A 148 2.55 -2.99 -8.98
N HIS A 149 3.32 -3.89 -8.39
CA HIS A 149 4.55 -3.59 -7.68
C HIS A 149 5.66 -3.08 -8.60
N LEU A 150 5.57 -3.31 -9.92
CA LEU A 150 6.53 -2.80 -10.90
C LEU A 150 6.41 -1.28 -11.08
N LEU A 151 5.32 -0.67 -10.60
CA LEU A 151 5.16 0.77 -10.59
C LEU A 151 6.24 1.46 -9.73
N ALA A 152 6.63 0.86 -8.60
CA ALA A 152 7.64 1.41 -7.69
C ALA A 152 9.06 1.48 -8.29
N ALA A 153 9.34 0.65 -9.30
CA ALA A 153 10.61 0.70 -10.03
C ALA A 153 10.67 1.86 -11.04
N ARG A 154 9.54 2.51 -11.33
CA ARG A 154 9.44 3.59 -12.30
C ARG A 154 9.28 4.94 -11.61
N ARG A 155 9.92 5.96 -12.17
CA ARG A 155 9.78 7.34 -11.72
C ARG A 155 8.62 8.06 -12.40
N THR A 156 8.29 7.65 -13.62
CA THR A 156 7.25 8.27 -14.44
C THR A 156 6.33 7.22 -15.04
N ILE A 157 5.08 7.62 -15.24
CA ILE A 157 4.04 6.83 -15.90
C ILE A 157 3.33 7.68 -16.96
N LEU A 158 3.01 7.06 -18.09
CA LEU A 158 2.24 7.69 -19.16
C LEU A 158 0.75 7.45 -18.94
N ILE A 159 -0.02 8.53 -18.97
CA ILE A 159 -1.47 8.49 -18.81
C ILE A 159 -2.08 8.66 -20.20
N PRO A 160 -2.84 7.66 -20.68
CA PRO A 160 -3.45 7.70 -22.00
C PRO A 160 -4.42 8.88 -22.12
N GLY A 161 -4.17 9.76 -23.08
CA GLY A 161 -5.06 10.91 -23.35
C GLY A 161 -6.41 10.51 -23.96
N GLU A 162 -6.55 9.26 -24.39
CA GLU A 162 -7.82 8.66 -24.84
C GLU A 162 -8.92 8.75 -23.77
N TYR A 163 -8.55 8.52 -22.52
CA TYR A 163 -9.46 8.52 -21.37
C TYR A 163 -9.36 9.82 -20.56
N TYR A 164 -8.16 10.40 -20.49
CA TYR A 164 -7.92 11.61 -19.70
C TYR A 164 -7.88 12.87 -20.57
N LYS A 165 -8.96 13.68 -20.49
CA LYS A 165 -9.09 14.96 -21.22
C LYS A 165 -8.63 16.20 -20.43
N GLY A 166 -8.07 16.00 -19.24
CA GLY A 166 -7.69 17.10 -18.34
C GLY A 166 -6.43 17.85 -18.76
N GLY A 167 -5.64 17.33 -19.71
CA GLY A 167 -4.50 18.00 -20.35
C GLY A 167 -3.30 18.33 -19.45
N VAL A 168 -3.45 18.24 -18.12
CA VAL A 168 -2.42 18.59 -17.14
C VAL A 168 -2.23 17.42 -16.18
N SER A 169 -1.00 16.98 -15.96
CA SER A 169 -0.70 15.97 -14.94
C SER A 169 -0.96 16.53 -13.55
N LEU A 170 -1.59 15.74 -12.68
CA LEU A 170 -1.80 16.06 -11.27
C LEU A 170 -0.47 16.20 -10.50
N ASN A 171 0.56 15.42 -10.86
CA ASN A 171 1.92 15.59 -10.36
C ASN A 171 2.91 15.86 -11.52
N PRO A 172 3.09 17.14 -11.92
CA PRO A 172 4.00 17.55 -12.99
C PRO A 172 5.46 17.68 -12.56
N ARG A 173 5.75 17.62 -11.25
CA ARG A 173 7.10 17.80 -10.71
C ARG A 173 7.60 16.51 -10.07
N PRO A 174 8.90 16.18 -10.21
CA PRO A 174 9.54 15.14 -9.42
C PRO A 174 9.34 15.42 -7.92
N LEU A 175 8.88 14.41 -7.17
CA LEU A 175 8.53 14.54 -5.75
C LEU A 175 9.74 14.74 -4.83
N GLU A 176 10.91 14.25 -5.23
CA GLU A 176 12.19 14.56 -4.57
C GLU A 176 12.62 16.01 -4.82
N GLY A 177 11.87 16.79 -5.60
CA GLY A 177 12.23 18.15 -5.96
C GLY A 177 13.41 18.18 -6.94
N GLU A 178 13.48 19.26 -7.72
CA GLU A 178 14.57 19.47 -8.68
C GLU A 178 15.94 19.48 -7.97
N GLU A 179 16.00 20.02 -6.75
CA GLU A 179 17.22 20.16 -5.97
C GLU A 179 17.81 18.83 -5.49
N GLU A 180 16.99 17.86 -5.05
CA GLU A 180 17.52 16.57 -4.62
C GLU A 180 17.95 15.69 -5.80
N GLU A 181 17.26 15.77 -6.94
CA GLU A 181 17.69 15.06 -8.14
C GLU A 181 19.03 15.61 -8.67
N ILE A 182 19.20 16.94 -8.67
CA ILE A 182 20.48 17.57 -8.99
C ILE A 182 21.55 17.11 -8.00
N ARG A 183 21.23 17.06 -6.70
CA ARG A 183 22.15 16.58 -5.65
C ARG A 183 22.59 15.13 -5.89
N LYS A 184 21.64 14.21 -6.07
CA LYS A 184 21.92 12.79 -6.37
C LYS A 184 22.67 12.63 -7.69
N GLY A 185 22.38 13.48 -8.69
CA GLY A 185 23.11 13.56 -9.94
C GLY A 185 24.58 13.95 -9.75
N LYS A 186 24.84 14.99 -8.94
CA LYS A 186 26.20 15.43 -8.58
C LYS A 186 26.98 14.35 -7.84
N VAL A 187 26.35 13.66 -6.89
CA VAL A 187 26.97 12.51 -6.19
C VAL A 187 27.38 11.42 -7.17
N ARG A 188 26.49 10.99 -8.07
CA ARG A 188 26.82 9.98 -9.09
C ARG A 188 27.95 10.45 -10.02
N LYS A 189 27.91 11.72 -10.47
CA LYS A 189 28.96 12.30 -11.32
C LYS A 189 30.31 12.35 -10.60
N PHE A 190 30.33 12.72 -9.32
CA PHE A 190 31.54 12.69 -8.49
C PHE A 190 32.11 11.28 -8.36
N MET A 191 31.26 10.30 -8.00
CA MET A 191 31.68 8.90 -7.85
C MET A 191 32.30 8.33 -9.14
N VAL A 192 31.74 8.68 -10.31
CA VAL A 192 32.27 8.27 -11.62
C VAL A 192 33.52 9.07 -11.99
N GLY A 193 33.55 10.38 -11.73
CA GLY A 193 34.66 11.28 -12.09
C GLY A 193 35.93 11.05 -11.27
N CYS A 194 35.79 10.74 -9.99
CA CYS A 194 36.89 10.42 -9.09
C CYS A 194 37.30 8.95 -9.15
N LYS A 195 36.50 8.07 -9.78
CA LYS A 195 36.75 6.62 -9.86
C LYS A 195 37.18 6.04 -8.51
N LEU A 196 36.28 6.09 -7.51
CA LEU A 196 36.49 5.60 -6.13
C LEU A 196 36.65 4.06 -6.03
N ALA A 197 37.39 3.44 -6.95
CA ALA A 197 37.55 2.00 -7.07
C ALA A 197 38.28 1.41 -5.85
N ASP A 198 39.29 2.13 -5.37
CA ASP A 198 40.15 1.71 -4.26
C ASP A 198 39.43 1.80 -2.89
N ILE A 199 38.37 2.61 -2.81
CA ILE A 199 37.53 2.73 -1.62
C ILE A 199 36.51 1.58 -1.61
N ALA A 200 36.37 0.92 -0.46
CA ALA A 200 35.39 -0.15 -0.27
C ALA A 200 33.97 0.34 -0.62
N SER A 201 33.18 -0.49 -1.32
CA SER A 201 31.87 -0.11 -1.87
C SER A 201 30.91 0.52 -0.85
N ARG A 202 31.00 0.13 0.42
CA ARG A 202 30.17 0.66 1.51
C ARG A 202 30.43 2.14 1.84
N TYR A 203 31.65 2.65 1.60
CA TYR A 203 32.05 4.02 1.95
C TYR A 203 32.08 4.97 0.76
N ARG A 204 31.93 4.47 -0.47
CA ARG A 204 32.01 5.31 -1.69
C ARG A 204 30.97 6.43 -1.69
N TYR A 205 29.77 6.14 -1.19
CA TYR A 205 28.68 7.11 -1.09
C TYR A 205 28.96 8.17 -0.01
N ASP A 206 29.39 7.73 1.18
CA ASP A 206 29.66 8.62 2.31
C ASP A 206 30.82 9.59 2.01
N VAL A 207 31.89 9.08 1.37
CA VAL A 207 33.03 9.91 0.94
C VAL A 207 32.58 10.93 -0.10
N ALA A 208 31.79 10.52 -1.10
CA ALA A 208 31.26 11.45 -2.09
C ALA A 208 30.39 12.55 -1.48
N LEU A 209 29.55 12.20 -0.49
CA LEU A 209 28.77 13.18 0.26
C LEU A 209 29.65 14.17 1.03
N LEU A 210 30.69 13.68 1.69
CA LEU A 210 31.59 14.52 2.47
C LEU A 210 32.26 15.60 1.61
N TYR A 211 32.86 15.23 0.49
CA TYR A 211 33.51 16.20 -0.42
C TYR A 211 32.51 17.16 -1.06
N LEU A 212 31.32 16.67 -1.42
CA LEU A 212 30.28 17.54 -1.98
C LEU A 212 29.71 18.50 -0.94
N GLN A 213 29.54 18.10 0.32
CA GLN A 213 29.10 18.99 1.39
C GLN A 213 30.15 20.05 1.70
N GLN A 214 31.44 19.69 1.71
CA GLN A 214 32.53 20.62 1.97
C GLN A 214 32.71 21.67 0.86
N ALA A 215 32.32 21.34 -0.37
CA ALA A 215 32.37 22.24 -1.52
C ALA A 215 31.03 22.90 -1.85
N ASP A 216 30.08 22.95 -0.91
CA ASP A 216 28.72 23.52 -1.11
C ASP A 216 28.00 22.97 -2.36
N TYR A 217 28.21 21.69 -2.66
CA TYR A 217 27.74 20.98 -3.85
C TYR A 217 28.26 21.55 -5.19
N ASN A 218 29.41 22.22 -5.22
CA ASN A 218 30.14 22.47 -6.45
C ASN A 218 30.92 21.21 -6.88
N LEU A 219 30.55 20.65 -8.03
CA LEU A 219 31.10 19.38 -8.51
C LEU A 219 32.58 19.49 -8.85
N ASP A 220 32.99 20.57 -9.52
CA ASP A 220 34.35 20.71 -10.02
C ASP A 220 35.33 20.92 -8.88
N ASP A 221 34.96 21.76 -7.90
CA ASP A 221 35.75 22.01 -6.69
C ASP A 221 35.89 20.74 -5.84
N ALA A 222 34.82 19.97 -5.68
CA ALA A 222 34.86 18.70 -4.97
C ALA A 222 35.81 17.69 -5.64
N ILE A 223 35.75 17.57 -6.97
CA ILE A 223 36.66 16.68 -7.73
C ILE A 223 38.12 17.16 -7.61
N ALA A 224 38.34 18.47 -7.65
CA ALA A 224 39.69 19.04 -7.52
C ALA A 224 40.27 18.79 -6.13
N ALA A 225 39.47 18.96 -5.06
CA ALA A 225 39.84 18.66 -3.68
C ALA A 225 40.21 17.18 -3.51
N TYR A 226 39.35 16.25 -3.97
CA TYR A 226 39.64 14.82 -3.90
C TYR A 226 40.95 14.44 -4.62
N LYS A 227 41.17 14.97 -5.82
CA LYS A 227 42.42 14.72 -6.57
C LYS A 227 43.64 15.39 -5.94
N ALA A 228 43.47 16.47 -5.17
CA ALA A 228 44.55 17.07 -4.42
C ALA A 228 44.97 16.16 -3.27
N ASP A 229 44.00 15.59 -2.55
CA ASP A 229 44.25 14.64 -1.46
C ASP A 229 44.94 13.37 -1.99
N GLU A 230 44.47 12.79 -3.11
CA GLU A 230 45.15 11.63 -3.71
C GLU A 230 46.59 11.93 -4.16
N ARG A 231 46.87 13.16 -4.62
CA ARG A 231 48.23 13.58 -4.96
C ARG A 231 49.09 13.73 -3.71
N TRP A 232 48.52 14.33 -2.67
CA TRP A 232 49.19 14.49 -1.39
C TRP A 232 49.56 13.13 -0.77
N GLU A 233 48.63 12.16 -0.78
CA GLU A 233 48.87 10.80 -0.29
C GLU A 233 49.99 10.08 -1.06
N LYS A 234 50.08 10.30 -2.39
CA LYS A 234 51.15 9.73 -3.23
C LYS A 234 52.51 10.35 -2.94
N GLU A 235 52.56 11.65 -2.67
CA GLU A 235 53.78 12.40 -2.34
C GLU A 235 54.24 12.18 -0.90
N HIS A 236 53.32 11.80 -0.01
CA HIS A 236 53.60 11.48 1.40
C HIS A 236 53.24 10.03 1.75
N PRO A 237 53.89 9.01 1.13
CA PRO A 237 53.66 7.62 1.50
C PRO A 237 53.98 7.43 2.98
N LEU A 238 52.97 7.02 3.76
CA LEU A 238 53.03 6.87 5.21
C LEU A 238 54.38 6.35 5.72
N GLU A 239 55.18 7.21 6.35
CA GLU A 239 56.42 6.83 7.04
C GLU A 239 56.18 5.79 8.16
N ALA A 240 54.92 5.62 8.59
CA ALA A 240 54.50 4.68 9.62
C ALA A 240 54.84 3.21 9.31
N ALA A 241 54.92 2.81 8.03
CA ALA A 241 55.31 1.44 7.66
C ALA A 241 56.83 1.19 7.73
N LYS A 242 57.66 2.25 7.68
CA LYS A 242 59.13 2.12 7.68
C LYS A 242 59.76 2.15 9.07
N LYS A 243 59.09 2.71 10.09
CA LYS A 243 59.66 2.80 11.45
C LYS A 243 59.51 1.53 12.31
N GLY A 244 58.76 0.52 11.86
CA GLY A 244 58.39 -0.66 12.68
C GLY A 244 59.15 -1.97 12.44
N LYS A 245 60.03 -2.10 11.44
CA LYS A 245 60.77 -3.35 11.19
C LYS A 245 62.28 -3.14 11.23
N LYS A 246 62.83 -3.11 12.45
CA LYS A 246 64.22 -3.58 12.66
C LYS A 246 64.19 -5.11 12.62
N PRO A 247 64.99 -5.80 11.79
CA PRO A 247 65.07 -7.25 11.85
C PRO A 247 65.83 -7.63 13.13
N SER A 248 65.12 -7.96 14.21
CA SER A 248 65.75 -8.53 15.39
C SER A 248 66.37 -9.86 15.01
N GLY A 249 67.69 -9.95 15.18
CA GLY A 249 68.52 -11.07 14.78
C GLY A 249 67.95 -12.42 15.18
N ARG A 250 67.92 -13.31 14.20
CA ARG A 250 67.65 -14.75 14.33
C ARG A 250 68.72 -15.35 15.25
N ARG A 251 68.48 -15.41 16.56
CA ARG A 251 69.27 -16.26 17.46
C ARG A 251 68.87 -17.71 17.21
N ARG A 252 69.75 -18.40 16.48
CA ARG A 252 69.81 -19.86 16.34
C ARG A 252 69.98 -20.47 17.74
N TRP A 253 68.91 -20.99 18.33
CA TRP A 253 69.00 -21.90 19.48
C TRP A 253 69.14 -23.32 18.93
N GLY A 254 70.37 -23.81 18.89
CA GLY A 254 70.66 -25.22 18.66
C GLY A 254 70.88 -25.92 19.99
N GLY A 255 70.34 -27.13 20.12
CA GLY A 255 70.88 -28.14 21.03
C GLY A 255 69.95 -28.60 22.15
N GLY A 256 69.25 -29.72 21.89
CA GLY A 256 69.24 -30.87 22.78
C GLY A 256 68.24 -30.88 23.93
N SER A 257 67.25 -31.76 23.84
CA SER A 257 67.09 -32.92 24.74
C SER A 257 65.63 -33.31 24.91
N GLY A 258 65.31 -34.55 24.51
CA GLY A 258 64.46 -35.42 25.32
C GLY A 258 62.96 -35.45 25.02
N GLY A 259 62.50 -36.63 24.60
CA GLY A 259 61.20 -37.13 25.03
C GLY A 259 60.11 -37.16 23.97
N GLY A 260 60.15 -38.17 23.10
CA GLY A 260 58.95 -38.61 22.40
C GLY A 260 57.98 -39.30 23.36
N LEU A 261 56.68 -39.12 23.10
CA LEU A 261 55.55 -39.98 23.48
C LEU A 261 54.48 -39.69 22.40
N THR A 262 54.51 -40.37 21.25
CA THR A 262 53.59 -41.47 20.90
C THR A 262 52.24 -41.45 21.64
N GLY A 263 51.17 -41.34 20.85
CA GLY A 263 50.08 -42.33 20.93
C GLY A 263 48.77 -41.90 21.59
N GLN A 264 47.76 -41.76 20.71
CA GLN A 264 46.38 -42.23 20.84
C GLN A 264 45.36 -41.43 21.67
N LEU A 265 44.19 -41.33 21.00
CA LEU A 265 42.83 -40.96 21.42
C LEU A 265 42.48 -39.47 21.35
#